data_AF-X1T7N0-F1
#
_entry.id   AF-X1T7N0-F1
#
_cell.length_a   1.000
_cell.length_b   1.000
_cell.length_c   1.000
_cell.angle_alpha   90.00
_cell.angle_beta   90.00
_cell.angle_gamma   90.00
#
_symmetry.space_group_name_H-M   'P 1'
#
loop_
_entity.id
_entity.type
_entity.pdbx_description
1 polymer ?
#
loop_
_entity_poly.entity_id
_entity_poly.type
_entity_poly.pdbx_seq_one_letter_code
_entity_poly.pdbx_strand_id
1 'polypeptide(L)'
;AIIAIINGYRAKGPLTTTLLAVVALDDAIAVVAFAIALGICQPLVNGGNISFYQMLGVPFLHIAEAIAIGIFFAFALIYIAKLVRTRELLLVIVFGMIMLCIGVTNLLGISAVLANMVAGFVVVNRAKKNEMFLAVEGIEDVIFAMFFVLAGLHFDLGVIKAAGILALLIVIGRFSGKYFGARAGALISHAPGEVKKYLGLALLPKAGVTIGLALLAKSAFPAFGAIMMNAILASVIINELVAPPLTKYAIFKAGEASS
;
A
#
# COMPACT_ATOMS: atom_id res chain seq x y z
N ALA A 1 -1.40 -5.48 -10.39
CA ALA A 1 -0.70 -6.59 -11.08
C ALA A 1 -1.07 -7.99 -10.53
N ILE A 2 -0.83 -8.30 -9.25
CA ILE A 2 -1.01 -9.66 -8.70
C ILE A 2 -2.44 -10.19 -8.88
N ILE A 3 -3.46 -9.41 -8.52
CA ILE A 3 -4.87 -9.81 -8.65
C ILE A 3 -5.23 -10.08 -10.12
N ALA A 4 -4.76 -9.24 -11.04
CA ALA A 4 -4.99 -9.43 -12.48
C ALA A 4 -4.35 -10.73 -13.01
N ILE A 5 -3.15 -11.08 -12.56
CA ILE A 5 -2.48 -12.34 -12.94
C ILE A 5 -3.25 -13.54 -12.37
N ILE A 6 -3.65 -13.48 -11.09
CA ILE A 6 -4.42 -14.54 -10.43
C ILE A 6 -5.75 -14.76 -11.15
N ASN A 7 -6.50 -13.68 -11.41
CA ASN A 7 -7.79 -13.76 -12.10
C ASN A 7 -7.63 -14.22 -13.55
N GLY A 8 -6.60 -13.73 -14.26
CA GLY A 8 -6.31 -14.07 -15.65
C GLY A 8 -5.97 -15.55 -15.85
N TYR A 9 -5.24 -16.17 -14.91
CA TYR A 9 -4.92 -17.60 -14.94
C TYR A 9 -5.83 -18.45 -14.06
N ARG A 10 -6.91 -17.86 -13.52
CA ARG A 10 -7.82 -18.47 -12.53
C ARG A 10 -7.06 -19.27 -11.46
N ALA A 11 -5.95 -18.70 -10.98
CA ALA A 11 -5.00 -19.40 -10.15
C ALA A 11 -5.64 -19.76 -8.80
N LYS A 12 -5.47 -21.01 -8.36
CA LYS A 12 -6.03 -21.49 -7.09
C LYS A 12 -5.07 -22.45 -6.41
N GLY A 13 -4.82 -22.20 -5.14
CA GLY A 13 -4.05 -23.09 -4.29
C GLY A 13 -3.42 -22.37 -3.09
N PRO A 14 -2.57 -23.08 -2.34
CA PRO A 14 -1.91 -22.55 -1.15
C PRO A 14 -1.02 -21.32 -1.42
N LEU A 15 -0.25 -21.29 -2.51
CA LEU A 15 0.59 -20.15 -2.89
C LEU A 15 -0.28 -18.93 -3.18
N THR A 16 -1.31 -19.07 -4.02
CA THR A 16 -2.21 -17.98 -4.40
C THR A 16 -2.92 -17.38 -3.18
N THR A 17 -3.46 -18.23 -2.31
CA THR A 17 -4.16 -17.79 -1.10
C THR A 17 -3.21 -17.08 -0.13
N THR A 18 -2.01 -17.64 0.07
CA THR A 18 -0.98 -17.03 0.93
C THR A 18 -0.50 -15.71 0.33
N LEU A 19 -0.31 -15.65 -0.98
CA LEU A 19 0.12 -14.44 -1.68
C LEU A 19 -0.88 -13.29 -1.47
N LEU A 20 -2.17 -13.54 -1.67
CA LEU A 20 -3.21 -12.52 -1.45
C LEU A 20 -3.24 -12.03 0.00
N ALA A 21 -3.16 -12.95 0.97
CA ALA A 21 -3.13 -12.60 2.39
C ALA A 21 -1.89 -11.78 2.77
N VAL A 22 -0.71 -12.19 2.29
CA VAL A 22 0.56 -11.52 2.59
C VAL A 22 0.60 -10.14 1.94
N VAL A 23 0.11 -9.97 0.71
CA VAL A 23 0.07 -8.66 0.04
C VAL A 23 -0.81 -7.68 0.81
N ALA A 24 -2.01 -8.11 1.23
CA ALA A 24 -2.91 -7.25 2.01
C ALA A 24 -2.30 -6.83 3.36
N LEU A 25 -1.62 -7.76 4.04
CA LEU A 25 -0.97 -7.49 5.31
C LEU A 25 0.28 -6.60 5.14
N ASP A 26 1.08 -6.84 4.09
CA ASP A 26 2.30 -6.08 3.79
C ASP A 26 2.01 -4.59 3.56
N ASP A 27 0.93 -4.27 2.82
CA ASP A 27 0.54 -2.88 2.58
C ASP A 27 0.12 -2.17 3.89
N ALA A 28 -0.65 -2.84 4.75
CA ALA A 28 -1.04 -2.28 6.04
C ALA A 28 0.18 -2.05 6.96
N ILE A 29 1.09 -3.04 7.04
CA ILE A 29 2.33 -2.92 7.81
C ILE A 29 3.21 -1.80 7.24
N ALA A 30 3.31 -1.66 5.92
CA ALA A 30 4.11 -0.62 5.29
C ALA A 30 3.61 0.79 5.64
N VAL A 31 2.30 1.01 5.65
CA VAL A 31 1.71 2.30 6.04
C VAL A 31 1.97 2.61 7.51
N VAL A 32 1.84 1.63 8.41
CA VAL A 32 2.15 1.79 9.84
C VAL A 32 3.64 2.08 10.05
N ALA A 33 4.51 1.28 9.44
CA ALA A 33 5.96 1.47 9.51
C ALA A 33 6.38 2.83 8.95
N PHE A 34 5.74 3.29 7.87
CA PHE A 34 5.97 4.61 7.31
C PHE A 34 5.56 5.74 8.27
N ALA A 35 4.39 5.63 8.92
CA ALA A 35 3.96 6.62 9.90
C ALA A 35 4.94 6.74 11.08
N ILE A 36 5.45 5.60 11.57
CA ILE A 36 6.49 5.55 12.61
C ILE A 36 7.79 6.20 12.12
N ALA A 37 8.27 5.78 10.94
CA ALA A 37 9.50 6.31 10.37
C ALA A 37 9.41 7.83 10.14
N LEU A 38 8.28 8.33 9.64
CA LEU A 38 8.07 9.75 9.42
C LEU A 38 8.09 10.53 10.74
N GLY A 39 7.36 10.05 11.76
CA GLY A 39 7.32 10.68 13.08
C GLY A 39 8.67 10.70 13.80
N ILE A 40 9.55 9.73 13.53
CA ILE A 40 10.92 9.69 14.06
C ILE A 40 11.85 10.61 13.24
N CYS A 41 11.82 10.51 11.92
CA CYS A 41 12.78 11.17 11.04
C CYS A 41 12.53 12.68 10.92
N GLN A 42 11.28 13.14 10.96
CA GLN A 42 10.96 14.56 10.77
C GLN A 42 11.55 15.45 11.88
N PRO A 43 11.41 15.12 13.18
CA PRO A 43 12.09 15.87 14.25
C PRO A 43 13.62 15.81 14.16
N LEU A 44 14.18 14.66 13.75
CA LEU A 44 15.64 14.46 13.63
C LEU A 44 16.25 15.37 12.58
N VAL A 45 15.61 15.46 11.41
CA VAL A 45 16.07 16.32 10.31
C VAL A 45 15.91 17.80 10.64
N ASN A 46 14.88 18.17 11.40
CA ASN A 46 14.63 19.55 11.81
C ASN A 46 15.48 20.02 13.00
N GLY A 47 16.37 19.18 13.54
CA GLY A 47 17.32 19.57 14.58
C GLY A 47 16.70 19.82 15.96
N GLY A 48 15.54 19.22 16.27
CA GLY A 48 14.90 19.36 17.57
C GLY A 48 15.61 18.58 18.68
N ASN A 49 15.52 19.04 19.93
CA ASN A 49 15.81 18.21 21.10
C ASN A 49 14.69 17.16 21.24
N ILE A 50 14.95 15.93 20.82
CA ILE A 50 13.94 14.86 20.79
C ILE A 50 14.04 14.05 22.07
N SER A 51 12.98 14.11 22.88
CA SER A 51 12.80 13.16 23.98
C SER A 51 12.42 11.77 23.46
N PHE A 52 12.77 10.72 24.21
CA PHE A 52 12.37 9.34 23.88
C PHE A 52 10.83 9.20 23.69
N TYR A 53 10.05 9.99 24.45
CA TYR A 53 8.60 10.05 24.31
C TYR A 53 8.15 10.64 22.97
N GLN A 54 8.82 11.68 22.45
CA GLN A 54 8.50 12.23 21.13
C GLN A 54 8.88 11.28 20.00
N MET A 55 9.92 10.47 20.19
CA MET A 55 10.40 9.52 19.19
C MET A 55 9.48 8.29 19.06
N LEU A 56 8.93 7.79 20.16
CA LEU A 56 8.12 6.56 20.16
C LEU A 56 6.67 6.75 20.63
N GLY A 57 6.39 7.62 21.59
CA GLY A 57 5.02 7.84 22.07
C GLY A 57 4.13 8.48 21.03
N VAL A 58 4.62 9.57 20.40
CA VAL A 58 3.83 10.37 19.44
C VAL A 58 3.43 9.57 18.19
N PRO A 59 4.32 8.81 17.51
CA PRO A 59 3.91 8.04 16.33
C PRO A 59 2.88 6.94 16.64
N PHE A 60 2.98 6.29 17.81
CA PHE A 60 2.01 5.29 18.22
C PHE A 60 0.64 5.90 18.53
N LEU A 61 0.60 7.09 19.14
CA LEU A 61 -0.64 7.85 19.32
C LEU A 61 -1.28 8.19 17.98
N HIS A 62 -0.52 8.71 17.02
CA HIS A 62 -1.04 9.00 15.68
C HIS A 62 -1.59 7.78 14.95
N ILE A 63 -0.98 6.60 15.14
CA ILE A 63 -1.53 5.33 14.62
C ILE A 63 -2.87 5.01 15.29
N ALA A 64 -2.95 5.12 16.61
CA ALA A 64 -4.18 4.86 17.35
C ALA A 64 -5.31 5.84 16.96
N GLU A 65 -4.99 7.12 16.79
CA GLU A 65 -5.92 8.15 16.32
C GLU A 65 -6.38 7.87 14.89
N ALA A 66 -5.48 7.48 13.98
CA ALA A 66 -5.84 7.11 12.61
C ALA A 66 -6.81 5.93 12.58
N ILE A 67 -6.57 4.92 13.42
CA ILE A 67 -7.44 3.75 13.57
C ILE A 67 -8.81 4.18 14.12
N ALA A 68 -8.84 5.00 15.18
CA ALA A 68 -10.07 5.48 15.78
C ALA A 68 -10.92 6.29 14.79
N ILE A 69 -10.29 7.21 14.04
CA ILE A 69 -10.94 8.00 12.99
C ILE A 69 -11.45 7.06 11.88
N GLY A 70 -10.63 6.14 11.40
CA GLY A 70 -11.04 5.18 10.36
C GLY A 70 -12.26 4.34 10.77
N ILE A 71 -12.29 3.85 12.01
CA ILE A 71 -13.43 3.12 12.57
C ILE A 71 -14.68 4.01 12.62
N PHE A 72 -14.55 5.24 13.13
CA PHE A 72 -15.65 6.20 13.18
C PHE A 72 -16.24 6.47 11.80
N PHE A 73 -15.39 6.77 10.81
CA PHE A 73 -15.82 7.05 9.44
C PHE A 73 -16.43 5.82 8.75
N ALA A 74 -15.95 4.61 9.04
CA ALA A 74 -16.58 3.39 8.55
C ALA A 74 -18.00 3.21 9.06
N PHE A 75 -18.22 3.37 10.37
CA PHE A 75 -19.57 3.24 10.93
C PHE A 75 -20.50 4.34 10.44
N ALA A 76 -20.01 5.58 10.32
CA ALA A 76 -20.75 6.67 9.72
C ALA A 76 -21.15 6.35 8.26
N LEU A 77 -20.21 5.85 7.45
CA LEU A 77 -20.48 5.46 6.07
C LEU A 77 -21.49 4.30 6.00
N ILE A 78 -21.33 3.24 6.79
CA ILE A 78 -22.27 2.11 6.85
C ILE A 78 -23.69 2.59 7.23
N TYR A 79 -23.80 3.54 8.16
CA TYR A 79 -25.08 4.09 8.59
C TYR A 79 -25.74 4.91 7.48
N ILE A 80 -25.01 5.87 6.91
CA ILE A 80 -25.52 6.77 5.86
C ILE A 80 -25.86 5.98 4.59
N ALA A 81 -25.05 4.98 4.23
CA ALA A 81 -25.28 4.14 3.05
C ALA A 81 -26.64 3.43 3.05
N LYS A 82 -27.24 3.17 4.22
CA LYS A 82 -28.59 2.58 4.32
C LYS A 82 -29.70 3.51 3.83
N LEU A 83 -29.45 4.82 3.83
CA LEU A 83 -30.41 5.83 3.39
C LEU A 83 -30.39 6.01 1.86
N VAL A 84 -29.40 5.42 1.20
CA VAL A 84 -29.14 5.58 -0.23
C VAL A 84 -29.88 4.52 -1.03
N ARG A 85 -30.56 4.95 -2.10
CA ARG A 85 -31.34 4.07 -2.97
C ARG A 85 -30.74 3.84 -4.36
N THR A 86 -29.79 4.67 -4.80
CA THR A 86 -29.19 4.58 -6.13
C THR A 86 -27.68 4.38 -6.06
N ARG A 87 -27.11 3.66 -7.04
CA ARG A 87 -25.67 3.38 -7.10
C ARG A 87 -24.83 4.65 -7.26
N GLU A 88 -25.32 5.61 -8.03
CA GLU A 88 -24.65 6.90 -8.26
C GLU A 88 -24.54 7.71 -6.95
N LEU A 89 -25.63 7.80 -6.17
CA LEU A 89 -25.61 8.49 -4.89
C LEU A 89 -24.71 7.76 -3.89
N LEU A 90 -24.65 6.42 -3.96
CA LEU A 90 -23.77 5.62 -3.11
C LEU A 90 -22.31 5.93 -3.39
N LEU A 91 -21.92 6.04 -4.67
CA LEU A 91 -20.58 6.46 -5.07
C LEU A 91 -20.25 7.85 -4.52
N VAL A 92 -21.16 8.81 -4.67
CA VAL A 92 -20.98 10.18 -4.16
C VAL A 92 -20.76 10.18 -2.65
N ILE A 93 -21.53 9.40 -1.90
CA ILE A 93 -21.39 9.32 -0.44
C ILE A 93 -20.10 8.61 -0.03
N VAL A 94 -19.73 7.51 -0.68
CA VAL A 94 -18.47 6.81 -0.39
C VAL A 94 -17.28 7.74 -0.65
N PHE A 95 -17.24 8.38 -1.83
CA PHE A 95 -16.19 9.31 -2.20
C PHE A 95 -16.16 10.54 -1.28
N GLY A 96 -17.32 11.10 -0.96
CA GLY A 96 -17.46 12.21 -0.02
C GLY A 96 -16.94 11.86 1.37
N MET A 97 -17.23 10.65 1.88
CA MET A 97 -16.74 10.19 3.18
C MET A 97 -15.22 9.95 3.17
N ILE A 98 -14.66 9.44 2.07
CA ILE A 98 -13.20 9.33 1.89
C ILE A 98 -12.56 10.72 1.93
N MET A 99 -13.10 11.68 1.18
CA MET A 99 -12.58 13.05 1.15
C MET A 99 -12.71 13.76 2.50
N LEU A 100 -13.82 13.55 3.21
CA LEU A 100 -14.02 14.10 4.55
C LEU A 100 -13.04 13.49 5.55
N CYS A 101 -12.82 12.18 5.49
CA CYS A 101 -11.81 11.49 6.31
C CYS A 101 -10.40 12.04 6.03
N ILE A 102 -10.04 12.26 4.76
CA ILE A 102 -8.78 12.89 4.36
C ILE A 102 -8.69 14.32 4.94
N GLY A 103 -9.75 15.11 4.82
CA GLY A 103 -9.80 16.48 5.37
C GLY A 103 -9.56 16.50 6.88
N VAL A 104 -10.27 15.66 7.64
CA VAL A 104 -10.14 15.58 9.11
C VAL A 104 -8.75 15.10 9.51
N THR A 105 -8.22 14.06 8.87
CA THR A 105 -6.88 13.54 9.19
C THR A 105 -5.79 14.55 8.86
N ASN A 106 -5.90 15.29 7.75
CA ASN A 106 -4.95 16.36 7.42
C ASN A 106 -4.98 17.52 8.43
N LEU A 107 -6.16 17.91 8.92
CA LEU A 107 -6.29 18.95 9.96
C LEU A 107 -5.64 18.52 11.28
N LEU A 108 -5.69 17.23 11.61
CA LEU A 108 -5.10 16.67 12.82
C LEU A 108 -3.63 16.26 12.65
N GLY A 109 -3.08 16.32 11.43
CA GLY A 109 -1.71 15.88 11.14
C GLY A 109 -1.51 14.36 11.20
N ILE A 110 -2.57 13.57 11.00
CA ILE A 110 -2.56 12.11 11.10
C ILE A 110 -2.54 11.47 9.70
N SER A 111 -2.11 10.21 9.59
CA SER A 111 -2.09 9.46 8.32
C SER A 111 -3.49 9.20 7.75
N ALA A 112 -3.85 9.99 6.73
CA ALA A 112 -5.06 9.81 5.94
C ALA A 112 -5.15 8.44 5.26
N VAL A 113 -4.01 7.90 4.81
CA VAL A 113 -3.93 6.57 4.17
C VAL A 113 -4.35 5.49 5.15
N LEU A 114 -3.79 5.52 6.37
CA LEU A 114 -4.10 4.53 7.40
C LEU A 114 -5.57 4.60 7.82
N ALA A 115 -6.10 5.81 8.06
CA ALA A 115 -7.49 5.97 8.45
C ALA A 115 -8.46 5.44 7.38
N ASN A 116 -8.23 5.73 6.11
CA ASN A 116 -9.08 5.23 5.02
C ASN A 116 -8.92 3.72 4.78
N MET A 117 -7.72 3.15 4.98
CA MET A 117 -7.53 1.68 4.95
C MET A 117 -8.32 0.99 6.07
N VAL A 118 -8.26 1.53 7.30
CA VAL A 118 -9.05 1.02 8.43
C VAL A 118 -10.55 1.17 8.13
N ALA A 119 -10.96 2.29 7.54
CA ALA A 119 -12.35 2.48 7.18
C ALA A 119 -12.84 1.41 6.18
N GLY A 120 -12.10 1.20 5.09
CA GLY A 120 -12.39 0.16 4.10
C GLY A 120 -12.42 -1.24 4.70
N PHE A 121 -11.46 -1.55 5.58
CA PHE A 121 -11.41 -2.84 6.29
C PHE A 121 -12.66 -3.07 7.14
N VAL A 122 -13.07 -2.08 7.94
CA VAL A 122 -14.29 -2.19 8.77
C VAL A 122 -15.54 -2.31 7.90
N VAL A 123 -15.63 -1.54 6.82
CA VAL A 123 -16.75 -1.58 5.87
C VAL A 123 -16.90 -2.97 5.25
N VAL A 124 -15.83 -3.55 4.69
CA VAL A 124 -15.88 -4.89 4.08
C VAL A 124 -16.28 -5.97 5.08
N ASN A 125 -15.87 -5.87 6.34
CA ASN A 125 -16.14 -6.88 7.36
C ASN A 125 -17.49 -6.72 8.07
N ARG A 126 -18.11 -5.54 8.02
CA ARG A 126 -19.36 -5.24 8.74
C ARG A 126 -20.55 -4.92 7.84
N ALA A 127 -20.34 -4.43 6.64
CA ALA A 127 -21.42 -4.20 5.70
C ALA A 127 -22.01 -5.53 5.23
N LYS A 128 -23.34 -5.63 5.24
CA LYS A 128 -24.04 -6.84 4.75
C LYS A 128 -24.00 -6.98 3.23
N LYS A 129 -23.69 -5.91 2.52
CA LYS A 129 -23.73 -5.82 1.07
C LYS A 129 -22.44 -5.22 0.54
N ASN A 130 -21.99 -5.72 -0.60
CA ASN A 130 -20.78 -5.26 -1.29
C ASN A 130 -21.04 -4.07 -2.22
N GLU A 131 -22.23 -3.46 -2.19
CA GLU A 131 -22.62 -2.36 -3.07
C GLU A 131 -21.67 -1.15 -2.95
N MET A 132 -21.17 -0.85 -1.75
CA MET A 132 -20.18 0.21 -1.53
C MET A 132 -18.83 -0.10 -2.20
N PHE A 133 -18.39 -1.36 -2.13
CA PHE A 133 -17.15 -1.80 -2.79
C PHE A 133 -17.28 -1.72 -4.32
N LEU A 134 -18.39 -2.23 -4.86
CA LEU A 134 -18.70 -2.18 -6.29
C LEU A 134 -18.87 -0.75 -6.83
N ALA A 135 -19.24 0.20 -5.97
CA ALA A 135 -19.27 1.61 -6.34
C ALA A 135 -17.85 2.15 -6.55
N VAL A 136 -16.94 1.89 -5.61
CA VAL A 136 -15.53 2.34 -5.70
C VAL A 136 -14.80 1.65 -6.85
N GLU A 137 -14.99 0.34 -7.04
CA GLU A 137 -14.39 -0.42 -8.14
C GLU A 137 -14.75 0.19 -9.51
N GLY A 138 -15.94 0.79 -9.64
CA GLY A 138 -16.37 1.46 -10.87
C GLY A 138 -15.57 2.72 -11.25
N ILE A 139 -14.79 3.30 -10.32
CA ILE A 139 -13.94 4.48 -10.58
C ILE A 139 -12.45 4.24 -10.32
N GLU A 140 -12.09 3.05 -9.83
CA GLU A 140 -10.72 2.70 -9.43
C GLU A 140 -9.73 2.90 -10.58
N ASP A 141 -10.07 2.43 -11.79
CA ASP A 141 -9.22 2.57 -12.97
C ASP A 141 -8.91 4.03 -13.32
N VAL A 142 -9.91 4.91 -13.19
CA VAL A 142 -9.76 6.35 -13.46
C VAL A 142 -8.86 6.98 -12.41
N ILE A 143 -9.05 6.63 -11.13
CA ILE A 143 -8.19 7.11 -10.04
C ILE A 143 -6.75 6.64 -10.22
N PHE A 144 -6.54 5.37 -10.58
CA PHE A 144 -5.21 4.83 -10.86
C PHE A 144 -4.55 5.51 -12.05
N ALA A 145 -5.28 5.73 -13.14
CA ALA A 145 -4.75 6.46 -14.29
C ALA A 145 -4.27 7.86 -13.89
N MET A 146 -5.10 8.64 -13.19
CA MET A 146 -4.71 9.96 -12.69
C MET A 146 -3.50 9.89 -11.76
N PHE A 147 -3.50 8.92 -10.84
CA PHE A 147 -2.42 8.72 -9.87
C PHE A 147 -1.07 8.40 -10.55
N PHE A 148 -1.05 7.48 -11.52
CA PHE A 148 0.17 7.13 -12.25
C PHE A 148 0.66 8.25 -13.17
N VAL A 149 -0.26 9.01 -13.77
CA VAL A 149 0.11 10.20 -14.55
C VAL A 149 0.77 11.25 -13.64
N LEU A 150 0.18 11.56 -12.48
CA LEU A 150 0.75 12.49 -11.50
C LEU A 150 2.11 12.00 -10.98
N ALA A 151 2.24 10.71 -10.70
CA ALA A 151 3.51 10.10 -10.31
C ALA A 151 4.58 10.26 -11.39
N GLY A 152 4.21 10.05 -12.66
CA GLY A 152 5.07 10.26 -13.82
C GLY A 152 5.49 11.71 -14.00
N LEU A 153 4.59 12.68 -13.75
CA LEU A 153 4.91 14.11 -13.80
C LEU A 153 5.90 14.54 -12.72
N HIS A 154 5.94 13.84 -11.59
CA HIS A 154 6.94 14.07 -10.55
C HIS A 154 8.29 13.39 -10.83
N PHE A 155 8.40 12.57 -11.87
CA PHE A 155 9.64 11.90 -12.25
C PHE A 155 10.56 12.87 -12.98
N ASP A 156 11.66 13.25 -12.34
CA ASP A 156 12.65 14.17 -12.89
C ASP A 156 13.88 13.41 -13.40
N LEU A 157 14.04 13.42 -14.72
CA LEU A 157 15.17 12.81 -15.42
C LEU A 157 16.51 13.49 -15.09
N GLY A 158 16.52 14.74 -14.63
CA GLY A 158 17.72 15.46 -14.22
C GLY A 158 18.43 14.81 -13.02
N VAL A 159 17.67 14.15 -12.13
CA VAL A 159 18.21 13.52 -10.92
C VAL A 159 18.48 12.02 -11.11
N ILE A 160 18.28 11.49 -12.34
CA ILE A 160 18.25 10.04 -12.60
C ILE A 160 19.58 9.33 -12.36
N LYS A 161 20.72 9.99 -12.52
CA LYS A 161 22.04 9.35 -12.29
C LYS A 161 22.20 8.95 -10.82
N ALA A 162 21.92 9.87 -9.89
CA ALA A 162 22.00 9.60 -8.46
C ALA A 162 20.82 8.74 -7.98
N ALA A 163 19.61 9.06 -8.45
CA ALA A 163 18.41 8.30 -8.13
C ALA A 163 18.44 6.86 -8.67
N GLY A 164 19.12 6.62 -9.80
CA GLY A 164 19.23 5.31 -10.45
C GLY A 164 20.06 4.31 -9.64
N ILE A 165 21.16 4.75 -9.04
CA ILE A 165 21.96 3.90 -8.14
C ILE A 165 21.13 3.54 -6.91
N LEU A 166 20.45 4.53 -6.30
CA LEU A 166 19.56 4.28 -5.18
C LEU A 166 18.41 3.35 -5.56
N ALA A 167 17.82 3.51 -6.74
CA ALA A 167 16.77 2.65 -7.25
C ALA A 167 17.25 1.20 -7.38
N LEU A 168 18.45 0.99 -7.92
CA LEU A 168 19.05 -0.35 -8.03
C LEU A 168 19.26 -0.98 -6.65
N LEU A 169 19.79 -0.22 -5.69
CA LEU A 169 19.96 -0.68 -4.31
C LEU A 169 18.61 -1.04 -3.66
N ILE A 170 17.56 -0.23 -3.88
CA ILE A 170 16.20 -0.50 -3.41
C ILE A 170 15.67 -1.78 -4.04
N VAL A 171 15.83 -1.98 -5.36
CA VAL A 171 15.36 -3.17 -6.08
C VAL A 171 16.05 -4.42 -5.55
N ILE A 172 17.39 -4.42 -5.45
CA ILE A 172 18.17 -5.57 -4.99
C ILE A 172 17.87 -5.87 -3.52
N GLY A 173 17.89 -4.86 -2.65
CA GLY A 173 17.59 -5.01 -1.23
C GLY A 173 16.17 -5.51 -0.98
N ARG A 174 15.20 -5.03 -1.77
CA ARG A 174 13.82 -5.52 -1.69
C ARG A 174 13.69 -6.94 -2.21
N PHE A 175 14.33 -7.26 -3.34
CA PHE A 175 14.31 -8.61 -3.90
C PHE A 175 14.87 -9.62 -2.92
N SER A 176 16.05 -9.35 -2.35
CA SER A 176 16.68 -10.22 -1.36
C SER A 176 15.83 -10.31 -0.09
N GLY A 177 15.35 -9.18 0.44
CA GLY A 177 14.51 -9.13 1.63
C GLY A 177 13.21 -9.93 1.47
N LYS A 178 12.49 -9.76 0.36
CA LYS A 178 11.26 -10.51 0.07
C LYS A 178 11.55 -11.99 -0.16
N TYR A 179 12.59 -12.33 -0.92
CA TYR A 179 12.92 -13.71 -1.22
C TYR A 179 13.34 -14.49 0.04
N PHE A 180 14.34 -14.00 0.77
CA PHE A 180 14.83 -14.66 1.98
C PHE A 180 13.83 -14.56 3.13
N GLY A 181 13.19 -13.40 3.32
CA GLY A 181 12.21 -13.19 4.38
C GLY A 181 10.97 -14.06 4.21
N ALA A 182 10.39 -14.14 3.00
CA ALA A 182 9.25 -15.01 2.75
C ALA A 182 9.61 -16.50 2.91
N ARG A 183 10.80 -16.89 2.46
CA ARG A 183 11.27 -18.28 2.60
C ARG A 183 11.52 -18.66 4.06
N ALA A 184 12.16 -17.79 4.84
CA ALA A 184 12.36 -17.99 6.27
C ALA A 184 11.02 -18.05 7.02
N GLY A 185 10.11 -17.11 6.76
CA GLY A 185 8.78 -17.09 7.34
C GLY A 185 7.99 -18.37 7.02
N ALA A 186 8.00 -18.80 5.76
CA ALA A 186 7.35 -20.03 5.31
C ALA A 186 7.98 -21.31 5.91
N LEU A 187 9.28 -21.30 6.20
CA LEU A 187 9.95 -22.39 6.91
C LEU A 187 9.51 -22.47 8.36
N ILE A 188 9.54 -21.34 9.08
CA ILE A 188 9.14 -21.24 10.49
C ILE A 188 7.66 -21.61 10.67
N SER A 189 6.80 -21.16 9.76
CA SER A 189 5.36 -21.44 9.80
C SER A 189 4.99 -22.82 9.26
N HIS A 190 5.98 -23.65 8.89
CA HIS A 190 5.75 -24.99 8.33
C HIS A 190 4.84 -25.00 7.08
N ALA A 191 4.90 -23.95 6.26
CA ALA A 191 4.06 -23.81 5.07
C ALA A 191 4.34 -24.89 3.99
N PRO A 192 3.44 -25.09 3.02
CA PRO A 192 3.66 -26.00 1.89
C PRO A 192 4.93 -25.68 1.09
N GLY A 193 5.49 -26.70 0.42
CA GLY A 193 6.74 -26.58 -0.35
C GLY A 193 6.68 -25.49 -1.43
N GLU A 194 5.54 -25.38 -2.11
CA GLU A 194 5.32 -24.35 -3.14
C GLU A 194 5.39 -22.93 -2.58
N VAL A 195 4.80 -22.71 -1.39
CA VAL A 195 4.85 -21.42 -0.69
C VAL A 195 6.30 -21.09 -0.32
N LYS A 196 7.02 -22.04 0.28
CA LYS A 196 8.43 -21.86 0.68
C LYS A 196 9.35 -21.47 -0.48
N LYS A 197 9.09 -22.02 -1.66
CA LYS A 197 9.96 -21.87 -2.83
C LYS A 197 9.61 -20.66 -3.70
N TYR A 198 8.32 -20.36 -3.86
CA TYR A 198 7.84 -19.44 -4.89
C TYR A 198 7.21 -18.14 -4.35
N LEU A 199 6.79 -18.08 -3.08
CA LEU A 199 6.14 -16.90 -2.51
C LEU A 199 7.00 -15.62 -2.63
N GLY A 200 8.29 -15.72 -2.32
CA GLY A 200 9.21 -14.58 -2.38
C GLY A 200 9.34 -13.96 -3.78
N LEU A 201 9.22 -14.77 -4.84
CA LEU A 201 9.25 -14.29 -6.24
C LEU A 201 7.94 -13.61 -6.65
N ALA A 202 6.81 -14.09 -6.11
CA ALA A 202 5.49 -13.56 -6.40
C ALA A 202 5.16 -12.26 -5.63
N LEU A 203 5.91 -11.93 -4.57
CA LEU A 203 5.72 -10.75 -3.71
C LEU A 203 6.46 -9.48 -4.19
N LEU A 204 7.07 -9.52 -5.36
CA LEU A 204 7.83 -8.41 -5.92
C LEU A 204 6.99 -7.24 -6.49
N PRO A 205 5.79 -7.46 -7.07
CA PRO A 205 4.98 -6.37 -7.60
C PRO A 205 4.66 -5.33 -6.53
N LYS A 206 4.76 -4.05 -6.88
CA LYS A 206 4.48 -2.92 -5.99
C LYS A 206 4.18 -1.69 -6.82
N ALA A 207 3.17 -0.91 -6.44
CA ALA A 207 2.93 0.37 -7.09
C ALA A 207 2.23 1.38 -6.18
N GLY A 208 0.89 1.32 -6.11
CA GLY A 208 0.02 2.36 -5.55
C GLY A 208 0.47 2.90 -4.19
N VAL A 209 0.46 2.05 -3.17
CA VAL A 209 0.83 2.42 -1.79
C VAL A 209 2.25 2.99 -1.74
N THR A 210 3.22 2.35 -2.40
CA THR A 210 4.63 2.80 -2.40
C THR A 210 4.79 4.21 -2.99
N ILE A 211 4.14 4.49 -4.12
CA ILE A 211 4.19 5.81 -4.76
C ILE A 211 3.49 6.85 -3.87
N GLY A 212 2.35 6.51 -3.27
CA GLY A 212 1.57 7.43 -2.43
C GLY A 212 2.37 7.86 -1.19
N LEU A 213 3.00 6.90 -0.51
CA LEU A 213 3.87 7.18 0.64
C LEU A 213 5.12 7.99 0.22
N ALA A 214 5.67 7.75 -0.97
CA ALA A 214 6.80 8.53 -1.48
C ALA A 214 6.45 10.00 -1.74
N LEU A 215 5.24 10.30 -2.23
CA LEU A 215 4.76 11.68 -2.40
C LEU A 215 4.61 12.40 -1.05
N LEU A 216 4.08 11.71 -0.03
CA LEU A 216 3.99 12.24 1.33
C LEU A 216 5.39 12.52 1.89
N ALA A 217 6.31 11.58 1.72
CA ALA A 217 7.68 11.71 2.19
C ALA A 217 8.44 12.85 1.48
N LYS A 218 8.22 13.03 0.18
CA LYS A 218 8.80 14.15 -0.59
C LYS A 218 8.38 15.50 0.01
N SER A 219 7.11 15.62 0.39
CA SER A 219 6.55 16.84 0.98
C SER A 219 7.08 17.09 2.39
N ALA A 220 7.30 16.02 3.16
CA ALA A 220 7.83 16.11 4.51
C ALA A 220 9.34 16.40 4.59
N PHE A 221 10.11 16.05 3.56
CA PHE A 221 11.56 16.25 3.53
C PHE A 221 12.01 17.06 2.31
N PRO A 222 11.85 18.40 2.28
CA PRO A 222 12.17 19.21 1.10
C PRO A 222 13.63 19.11 0.63
N ALA A 223 14.58 18.90 1.55
CA ALA A 223 16.01 18.87 1.23
C ALA A 223 16.44 17.68 0.36
N PHE A 224 15.84 16.50 0.54
CA PHE A 224 16.22 15.25 -0.16
C PHE A 224 15.01 14.47 -0.70
N GLY A 225 13.80 15.02 -0.56
CA GLY A 225 12.56 14.38 -0.96
C GLY A 225 12.48 14.11 -2.46
N ALA A 226 13.05 15.00 -3.28
CA ALA A 226 13.06 14.84 -4.74
C ALA A 226 13.90 13.63 -5.18
N ILE A 227 15.13 13.48 -4.66
CA ILE A 227 15.99 12.34 -5.01
C ILE A 227 15.40 11.01 -4.50
N MET A 228 14.82 11.02 -3.30
CA MET A 228 14.13 9.85 -2.73
C MET A 228 12.92 9.45 -3.57
N MET A 229 12.05 10.41 -3.94
CA MET A 229 10.89 10.16 -4.80
C MET A 229 11.30 9.55 -6.13
N ASN A 230 12.30 10.14 -6.81
CA ASN A 230 12.78 9.63 -8.09
C ASN A 230 13.39 8.22 -7.97
N ALA A 231 14.14 7.94 -6.92
CA ALA A 231 14.70 6.60 -6.68
C ALA A 231 13.59 5.57 -6.43
N ILE A 232 12.57 5.93 -5.65
CA ILE A 232 11.41 5.07 -5.40
C ILE A 232 10.62 4.83 -6.69
N LEU A 233 10.32 5.87 -7.47
CA LEU A 233 9.61 5.74 -8.75
C LEU A 233 10.37 4.86 -9.73
N ALA A 234 11.68 5.08 -9.91
CA ALA A 234 12.51 4.25 -10.77
C ALA A 234 12.48 2.78 -10.30
N SER A 235 12.57 2.53 -8.99
CA SER A 235 12.45 1.16 -8.44
C SER A 235 11.06 0.54 -8.66
N VAL A 236 9.98 1.34 -8.65
CA VAL A 236 8.62 0.88 -8.97
C VAL A 236 8.55 0.47 -10.42
N ILE A 237 9.04 1.30 -11.34
CA ILE A 237 9.05 1.01 -12.79
C ILE A 237 9.81 -0.29 -13.08
N ILE A 238 11.01 -0.45 -12.50
CA ILE A 238 11.81 -1.68 -12.67
C ILE A 238 11.05 -2.89 -12.12
N ASN A 239 10.46 -2.78 -10.93
CA ASN A 239 9.71 -3.88 -10.34
C ASN A 239 8.45 -4.23 -11.14
N GLU A 240 7.67 -3.27 -11.62
CA GLU A 240 6.47 -3.54 -12.41
C GLU A 240 6.80 -4.17 -13.77
N LEU A 241 8.01 -3.97 -14.31
CA LEU A 241 8.46 -4.65 -15.51
C LEU A 241 8.90 -6.09 -15.25
N VAL A 242 9.63 -6.32 -14.14
CA VAL A 242 10.25 -7.62 -13.83
C VAL A 242 9.32 -8.56 -13.06
N ALA A 243 8.44 -8.02 -12.22
CA ALA A 243 7.67 -8.81 -11.26
C ALA A 243 6.49 -9.59 -11.85
N PRO A 244 5.73 -9.09 -12.85
CA PRO A 244 4.64 -9.87 -13.46
C PRO A 244 5.11 -11.19 -14.10
N PRO A 245 6.22 -11.21 -14.90
CA PRO A 245 6.79 -12.46 -15.39
C PRO A 245 7.20 -13.44 -14.27
N LEU A 246 7.81 -12.94 -13.19
CA LEU A 246 8.21 -13.77 -12.05
C LEU A 246 7.03 -14.33 -11.27
N THR A 247 5.99 -13.51 -11.09
CA THR A 247 4.73 -13.92 -10.43
C THR A 247 4.03 -14.99 -11.25
N LYS A 248 3.95 -14.81 -12.57
CA LYS A 248 3.44 -15.83 -13.50
C LYS A 248 4.25 -17.12 -13.39
N TYR A 249 5.58 -17.03 -13.45
CA TYR A 249 6.46 -18.19 -13.31
C TYR A 249 6.22 -18.95 -11.98
N ALA A 250 6.11 -18.22 -10.87
CA ALA A 250 5.83 -18.78 -9.55
C ALA A 250 4.51 -19.56 -9.50
N ILE A 251 3.43 -18.97 -10.01
CA ILE A 251 2.09 -19.60 -10.04
C ILE A 251 2.10 -20.86 -10.92
N PHE A 252 2.70 -20.79 -12.12
CA PHE A 252 2.78 -21.94 -13.03
C PHE A 252 3.63 -23.07 -12.45
N LYS A 253 4.75 -22.75 -11.80
CA LYS A 253 5.61 -23.76 -11.18
C LYS A 253 5.00 -24.38 -9.92
N ALA A 254 4.14 -23.66 -9.22
CA ALA A 254 3.35 -24.20 -8.13
C ALA A 254 2.20 -25.11 -8.61
N GLY A 255 1.94 -25.19 -9.92
CA GLY A 255 0.83 -25.97 -10.47
C GLY A 255 -0.54 -25.38 -10.17
N GLU A 256 -0.61 -24.09 -9.83
CA GLU A 256 -1.86 -23.44 -9.41
C GLU A 256 -2.56 -22.70 -10.55
N ALA A 257 -1.93 -22.53 -11.71
CA ALA A 257 -2.55 -21.94 -12.90
C ALA A 257 -3.51 -22.93 -13.57
N SER A 258 -4.72 -22.47 -13.88
CA SER A 258 -5.58 -23.15 -14.85
C SER A 258 -5.10 -22.78 -16.26
N SER A 259 -5.06 -23.76 -17.17
CA SER A 259 -4.75 -23.55 -18.60
C SER A 259 -5.53 -22.39 -19.22
#